data_AF-A0A353ZVB3-F1
#
_entry.id   AF-A0A353ZVB3-F1
#
_cell.length_a   1.000
_cell.length_b   1.000
_cell.length_c   1.000
_cell.angle_alpha   90.00
_cell.angle_beta   90.00
_cell.angle_gamma   90.00
#
_symmetry.space_group_name_H-M   'P 1'
#
loop_
_entity.id
_entity.type
_entity.pdbx_description
1 polymer ?
#
loop_
_entity_poly.entity_id
_entity_poly.type
_entity_poly.pdbx_seq_one_letter_code
_entity_poly.pdbx_strand_id
1 'polypeptide(L)'
;MLPQPQRTAKPGEQVTVSAPDTTCDARYGADAQIQVELLDPYGPTVLEELAPMTDDGGFSFVFTVPAGVAPGKAGVTAYPYNVDWCDDTGVNNRAAQAAQDLVRVSCAQRLVPLVVL
;
A
#
# COMPACT_ATOMS: atom_id res chain seq x y z
N MET A 1 18.23 -0.71 -1.20
CA MET A 1 16.95 -1.36 -0.87
C MET A 1 17.12 -2.85 -1.13
N LEU A 2 17.13 -3.69 -0.09
CA LEU A 2 17.24 -5.14 -0.26
C LEU A 2 15.95 -5.65 -0.93
N PRO A 3 16.02 -6.61 -1.88
CA PRO A 3 14.82 -7.20 -2.45
C PRO A 3 14.01 -7.85 -1.31
N GLN A 4 12.74 -7.47 -1.18
CA GLN A 4 11.88 -8.15 -0.22
C GLN A 4 11.71 -9.61 -0.68
N PRO A 5 11.71 -10.59 0.25
CA PRO A 5 11.55 -11.98 -0.11
C PRO A 5 10.25 -12.15 -0.91
N GLN A 6 10.35 -12.76 -2.09
CA GLN A 6 9.19 -13.12 -2.89
C GLN A 6 8.32 -14.07 -2.07
N ARG A 7 7.06 -13.69 -1.85
CA ARG A 7 6.09 -14.55 -1.17
C ARG A 7 5.35 -15.41 -2.19
N THR A 8 4.97 -16.61 -1.81
CA THR A 8 4.14 -17.53 -2.59
C THR A 8 2.82 -17.76 -1.87
N ALA A 9 1.72 -17.85 -2.61
CA ALA A 9 0.41 -18.21 -2.06
C ALA A 9 -0.45 -18.91 -3.11
N LYS A 10 -1.43 -19.71 -2.69
CA LYS A 10 -2.47 -20.28 -3.56
C LYS A 10 -3.77 -19.49 -3.43
N PRO A 11 -4.66 -19.55 -4.44
CA PRO A 11 -6.03 -19.11 -4.27
C PRO A 11 -6.68 -19.75 -3.03
N GLY A 12 -7.31 -18.94 -2.18
CA GLY A 12 -7.88 -19.35 -0.90
C GLY A 12 -6.92 -19.30 0.30
N GLU A 13 -5.62 -19.10 0.11
CA GLU A 13 -4.67 -18.89 1.22
C GLU A 13 -4.70 -17.44 1.72
N GLN A 14 -4.37 -17.26 3.00
CA GLN A 14 -4.29 -15.94 3.62
C GLN A 14 -2.88 -15.35 3.46
N VAL A 15 -2.82 -14.07 3.12
CA VAL A 15 -1.59 -13.28 2.98
C VAL A 15 -1.67 -12.09 3.92
N THR A 16 -0.64 -11.90 4.75
CA THR A 16 -0.50 -10.72 5.60
C THR A 16 0.39 -9.66 4.95
N VAL A 17 -0.12 -8.45 4.84
CA VAL A 17 0.62 -7.25 4.43
C VAL A 17 0.73 -6.33 5.64
N SER A 18 1.93 -5.83 5.91
CA SER A 18 2.14 -4.93 7.04
C SER A 18 3.31 -3.99 6.81
N ALA A 19 3.26 -2.87 7.52
CA ALA A 19 4.36 -1.94 7.66
C ALA A 19 4.40 -1.44 9.12
N PRO A 20 5.59 -1.21 9.69
CA PRO A 20 5.71 -0.53 10.98
C PRO A 20 5.37 0.96 10.82
N ASP A 21 5.12 1.62 11.95
CA ASP A 21 5.08 3.07 12.02
C ASP A 21 6.37 3.68 11.47
N THR A 22 6.22 4.83 10.81
CA THR A 22 7.35 5.65 10.39
C THR A 22 7.93 6.41 11.59
N THR A 23 9.19 6.84 11.49
CA THR A 23 9.85 7.66 12.51
C THR A 23 9.88 9.14 12.13
N CYS A 24 9.08 9.55 11.15
CA CYS A 24 9.12 10.88 10.57
C CYS A 24 7.94 11.77 10.96
N ASP A 25 7.16 11.37 11.98
CA ASP A 25 6.01 12.13 12.49
C ASP A 25 5.00 12.40 11.35
N ALA A 26 4.42 11.31 10.83
CA ALA A 26 3.69 11.35 9.55
C ALA A 26 2.29 11.96 9.66
N ARG A 27 1.63 11.84 10.82
CA ARG A 27 0.38 12.54 11.18
C ARG A 27 -0.79 12.36 10.20
N TYR A 28 -1.04 11.13 9.77
CA TYR A 28 -2.12 10.78 8.85
C TYR A 28 -3.55 10.97 9.42
N GLY A 29 -3.68 11.14 10.73
CA GLY A 29 -4.93 11.23 11.47
C GLY A 29 -5.29 9.93 12.21
N ALA A 30 -6.10 10.06 13.27
CA ALA A 30 -6.51 8.92 14.10
C ALA A 30 -7.39 7.89 13.36
N ASP A 31 -8.09 8.32 12.31
CA ASP A 31 -8.96 7.47 11.47
C ASP A 31 -8.31 7.16 10.12
N ALA A 32 -6.97 7.25 10.04
CA ALA A 32 -6.25 6.99 8.80
C ALA A 32 -6.48 5.56 8.29
N GLN A 33 -6.47 5.41 6.97
CA GLN A 33 -6.68 4.14 6.31
C GLN A 33 -5.59 3.89 5.29
N ILE A 34 -5.34 2.62 5.00
CA ILE A 34 -4.62 2.16 3.81
C ILE A 34 -5.59 1.54 2.80
N GLN A 35 -5.30 1.71 1.52
CA GLN A 35 -5.88 0.95 0.41
C GLN A 35 -4.90 -0.17 0.03
N VAL A 36 -5.35 -1.42 0.12
CA VAL A 36 -4.63 -2.61 -0.34
C VAL A 36 -5.20 -3.06 -1.67
N GLU A 37 -4.33 -3.34 -2.63
CA GLU A 37 -4.72 -3.95 -3.90
C GLU A 37 -3.93 -5.22 -4.18
N LEU A 38 -4.61 -6.20 -4.77
CA LEU A 38 -3.98 -7.33 -5.45
C LEU A 38 -4.19 -7.16 -6.94
N LEU A 39 -3.09 -7.05 -7.68
CA LEU A 39 -3.06 -7.05 -9.13
C LEU A 39 -2.76 -8.47 -9.59
N ASP A 40 -3.64 -9.02 -10.43
CA ASP A 40 -3.44 -10.28 -11.11
C ASP A 40 -2.16 -10.21 -11.99
N PRO A 41 -1.46 -11.33 -12.24
CA PRO A 41 -0.31 -11.37 -13.15
C PRO A 41 -0.52 -10.72 -14.53
N TYR A 42 -1.77 -10.65 -15.02
CA TYR A 42 -2.11 -10.02 -16.30
C TYR A 42 -2.47 -8.53 -16.20
N GLY A 43 -2.36 -7.93 -15.01
CA GLY A 43 -2.52 -6.50 -14.78
C GLY A 43 -3.83 -6.00 -14.17
N PRO A 44 -4.99 -6.70 -14.18
CA PRO A 44 -6.19 -6.16 -13.55
C PRO A 44 -6.11 -6.25 -12.02
N THR A 45 -6.69 -5.27 -11.33
CA THR A 45 -6.95 -5.34 -9.90
C THR A 45 -8.06 -6.34 -9.63
N VAL A 46 -7.78 -7.33 -8.77
CA VAL A 46 -8.69 -8.44 -8.41
C VAL A 46 -9.11 -8.41 -6.94
N LEU A 47 -8.50 -7.52 -6.15
CA LEU A 47 -8.91 -7.15 -4.80
C LEU A 47 -8.55 -5.69 -4.58
N GLU A 48 -9.47 -4.93 -3.98
CA GLU A 48 -9.27 -3.54 -3.54
C GLU A 48 -10.02 -3.38 -2.21
N GLU A 49 -9.29 -3.10 -1.13
CA GLU A 49 -9.85 -3.06 0.23
C GLU A 49 -9.26 -1.90 1.03
N LEU A 50 -10.08 -1.32 1.91
CA LEU A 50 -9.65 -0.33 2.89
C LEU A 50 -9.42 -0.99 4.25
N ALA A 51 -8.33 -0.64 4.92
CA ALA A 51 -8.04 -1.12 6.26
C ALA A 51 -7.50 0.01 7.17
N PRO A 52 -7.63 -0.13 8.51
CA PRO A 52 -7.09 0.85 9.44
C PRO A 52 -5.57 1.01 9.32
N MET A 53 -5.12 2.24 9.50
CA MET A 53 -3.72 2.65 9.58
C MET A 53 -3.55 3.53 10.82
N THR A 54 -2.38 3.46 11.47
CA THR A 54 -2.05 4.40 12.54
C THR A 54 -1.80 5.80 11.96
N ASP A 55 -1.79 6.79 12.86
CA ASP A 55 -1.38 8.16 12.55
C ASP A 55 0.03 8.23 11.93
N ASP A 56 0.92 7.31 12.27
CA ASP A 56 2.30 7.26 11.76
C ASP A 56 2.52 6.28 10.60
N GLY A 57 1.46 5.73 10.03
CA GLY A 57 1.52 4.94 8.80
C GLY A 57 1.70 3.43 8.99
N GLY A 58 1.75 2.95 10.23
CA GLY A 58 1.80 1.53 10.54
C GLY A 58 0.46 0.84 10.29
N PHE A 59 0.51 -0.40 9.81
CA PHE A 59 -0.69 -1.22 9.59
C PHE A 59 -0.35 -2.71 9.56
N SER A 60 -1.38 -3.54 9.74
CA SER A 60 -1.35 -4.98 9.48
C SER A 60 -2.70 -5.42 8.93
N PHE A 61 -2.71 -5.97 7.73
CA PHE A 61 -3.91 -6.40 7.03
C PHE A 61 -3.74 -7.84 6.52
N VAL A 62 -4.81 -8.62 6.57
CA VAL A 62 -4.83 -9.99 6.08
C VAL A 62 -5.93 -10.10 5.03
N PHE A 63 -5.58 -10.60 3.84
CA PHE A 63 -6.55 -10.93 2.81
C PHE A 63 -6.42 -12.39 2.39
N THR A 64 -7.52 -12.93 1.86
CA THR A 64 -7.53 -14.25 1.21
C THR A 64 -7.33 -14.05 -0.29
N VAL A 65 -6.38 -14.77 -0.89
CA VAL A 65 -6.15 -14.72 -2.35
C VAL A 65 -7.44 -15.16 -3.07
N PRO A 66 -8.06 -14.32 -3.93
CA PRO A 66 -9.30 -14.68 -4.61
C PRO A 66 -9.16 -15.94 -5.48
N ALA A 67 -10.22 -16.73 -5.57
CA ALA A 67 -10.22 -18.01 -6.30
C ALA A 67 -9.89 -17.87 -7.80
N GLY A 68 -10.19 -16.71 -8.40
CA GLY A 68 -10.03 -16.45 -9.83
C GLY A 68 -8.69 -15.82 -10.24
N VAL A 69 -7.76 -15.62 -9.31
CA VAL A 69 -6.46 -15.03 -9.63
C VAL A 69 -5.62 -16.02 -10.43
N ALA A 70 -5.05 -15.56 -11.54
CA ALA A 70 -4.21 -16.40 -12.37
C ALA A 70 -2.91 -16.80 -11.66
N PRO A 71 -2.38 -18.02 -11.92
CA PRO A 71 -1.04 -18.39 -11.50
C PRO A 71 0.02 -17.47 -12.14
N GLY A 72 1.06 -17.12 -11.37
CA GLY A 72 2.16 -16.29 -11.86
C GLY A 72 2.54 -15.15 -10.91
N LYS A 73 3.27 -14.15 -11.45
CA LYS A 73 3.74 -12.99 -10.68
C LYS A 73 2.65 -11.94 -10.56
N ALA A 74 1.88 -12.02 -9.49
CA ALA A 74 0.95 -10.99 -9.07
C ALA A 74 1.69 -9.82 -8.38
N GLY A 75 0.99 -8.70 -8.23
CA GLY A 75 1.47 -7.53 -7.49
C GLY A 75 0.59 -7.25 -6.29
N VAL A 76 1.19 -6.97 -5.14
CA VAL A 76 0.47 -6.44 -3.98
C VAL A 76 0.93 -5.02 -3.71
N THR A 77 -0.03 -4.13 -3.52
CA THR A 77 0.22 -2.73 -3.14
C THR A 77 -0.53 -2.38 -1.87
N ALA A 78 0.00 -1.42 -1.12
CA ALA A 78 -0.65 -0.84 0.04
C ALA A 78 -0.18 0.61 0.21
N TYR A 79 -1.11 1.57 0.23
CA TYR A 79 -0.81 3.00 0.43
C TYR A 79 -1.83 3.66 1.34
N PRO A 80 -1.47 4.75 2.04
CA PRO A 80 -2.44 5.64 2.67
C PRO A 80 -3.54 6.03 1.67
N TYR A 81 -4.78 5.84 2.09
CA TYR A 81 -5.96 6.11 1.28
C TYR A 81 -6.28 7.62 1.26
N ASN A 82 -6.73 8.13 0.10
CA ASN A 82 -7.17 9.51 -0.06
C ASN A 82 -6.12 10.56 0.34
N VAL A 83 -4.85 10.23 0.09
CA VAL A 83 -3.68 11.05 0.37
C VAL A 83 -3.05 11.46 -0.97
N ASP A 84 -2.74 12.76 -1.14
CA ASP A 84 -2.00 13.23 -2.30
C ASP A 84 -0.54 12.78 -2.24
N TRP A 85 -0.20 11.75 -3.01
CA TRP A 85 1.13 11.16 -2.98
C TRP A 85 2.17 11.97 -3.77
N CYS A 86 1.73 12.68 -4.81
CA CYS A 86 2.60 13.49 -5.68
C CYS A 86 2.68 14.95 -5.24
N ASP A 87 1.87 15.34 -4.25
CA ASP A 87 1.84 16.67 -3.63
C ASP A 87 1.52 17.79 -4.64
N ASP A 88 0.69 17.48 -5.64
CA ASP A 88 0.40 18.32 -6.80
C ASP A 88 -1.09 18.55 -7.09
N THR A 89 -1.99 17.96 -6.29
CA THR A 89 -3.46 18.08 -6.43
C THR A 89 -4.14 18.90 -5.32
N GLY A 90 -3.37 19.35 -4.32
CA GLY A 90 -3.86 20.27 -3.28
C GLY A 90 -4.64 19.61 -2.14
N VAL A 91 -4.70 18.27 -2.08
CA VAL A 91 -5.11 17.53 -0.89
C VAL A 91 -3.87 17.33 -0.02
N ASN A 92 -3.49 18.43 0.63
CA ASN A 92 -2.26 18.59 1.40
C ASN A 92 -2.15 17.50 2.48
N ASN A 93 -1.18 16.61 2.36
CA ASN A 93 -0.89 15.61 3.38
C ASN A 93 0.27 16.00 4.29
N ARG A 94 0.97 17.13 4.06
CA ARG A 94 2.31 17.31 4.66
C ARG A 94 2.76 18.70 5.05
N ALA A 95 2.12 19.79 4.62
CA ALA A 95 2.54 21.10 5.13
C ALA A 95 1.82 21.40 6.45
N ALA A 96 2.52 21.26 7.58
CA ALA A 96 2.28 22.21 8.68
C ALA A 96 2.28 23.62 8.05
N GLN A 97 1.46 24.56 8.55
CA GLN A 97 1.20 25.88 7.92
C GLN A 97 2.45 26.70 7.49
N ALA A 98 3.67 26.26 7.81
CA ALA A 98 4.96 26.86 7.48
C ALA A 98 5.86 26.08 6.47
N ALA A 99 5.49 24.91 5.93
CA ALA A 99 6.33 24.23 4.93
C ALA A 99 6.15 24.89 3.55
N GLN A 100 7.04 25.85 3.24
CA GLN A 100 6.98 26.65 2.00
C GLN A 100 7.55 25.92 0.77
N ASP A 101 8.30 24.83 0.95
CA ASP A 101 8.95 24.09 -0.14
C ASP A 101 8.60 22.60 -0.06
N LEU A 102 7.47 22.23 -0.68
CA LEU A 102 7.11 20.83 -0.89
C LEU A 102 7.87 20.30 -2.11
N VAL A 103 8.65 19.24 -1.91
CA VAL A 103 9.42 18.59 -2.99
C VAL A 103 8.79 17.25 -3.29
N ARG A 104 8.47 17.01 -4.57
CA ARG A 104 7.95 15.73 -5.06
C ARG A 104 8.96 14.60 -4.82
N VAL A 105 8.72 13.77 -3.80
CA VAL A 105 9.67 12.72 -3.39
C VAL A 105 9.54 11.41 -4.16
N SER A 106 8.37 11.08 -4.75
CA SER A 106 8.18 9.95 -5.67
C SER A 106 6.72 9.86 -6.14
N CYS A 107 6.48 9.55 -7.43
CA CYS A 107 5.16 9.11 -7.94
C CYS A 107 5.15 7.61 -8.33
N ALA A 108 6.19 6.86 -7.96
CA ALA A 108 6.30 5.45 -8.31
C ALA A 108 5.54 4.58 -7.31
N GLN A 109 4.58 3.80 -7.83
CA GLN A 109 3.86 2.77 -7.09
C GLN A 109 4.86 1.66 -6.67
N ARG A 110 5.08 1.51 -5.36
CA ARG A 110 5.76 0.36 -4.75
C ARG A 110 4.94 -0.92 -4.85
N LEU A 111 5.24 -1.76 -5.83
CA LEU A 111 4.65 -3.09 -5.99
C LEU A 111 5.52 -4.17 -5.33
N VAL A 112 4.92 -4.96 -4.44
CA VAL A 112 5.57 -6.12 -3.81
C VAL A 112 5.15 -7.38 -4.58
N PRO A 113 6.08 -8.17 -5.13
CA PRO A 113 5.73 -9.38 -5.85
C PRO A 113 5.11 -10.47 -4.96
N LEU A 114 3.99 -11.04 -5.41
CA LEU A 114 3.39 -12.26 -4.89
C LEU A 114 3.35 -13.30 -6.00
N VAL A 115 3.85 -14.50 -5.75
CA VAL A 115 3.78 -15.61 -6.71
C VAL A 115 2.55 -16.46 -6.38
N VAL A 116 1.57 -16.44 -7.27
CA VAL A 116 0.38 -17.29 -7.17
C VAL A 116 0.72 -18.65 -7.79
N LEU A 117 0.54 -19.72 -7.01
CA LEU A 117 0.84 -21.11 -7.40
C LEU A 117 -0.39 -21.83 -7.97
#